data_AF-A0A4Q2XY08-F1
#
_entry.id   AF-A0A4Q2XY08-F1
#
_cell.length_a   1.000
_cell.length_b   1.000
_cell.length_c   1.000
_cell.angle_alpha   90.00
_cell.angle_beta   90.00
_cell.angle_gamma   90.00
#
_symmetry.space_group_name_H-M   'P 1'
#
loop_
_entity.id
_entity.type
_entity.pdbx_description
1 polymer ?
#
loop_
_entity_poly.entity_id
_entity_poly.type
_entity_poly.pdbx_seq_one_letter_code
_entity_poly.pdbx_strand_id
1 'polypeptide(L)'
;MVANDKELTRRERQVMDALYQLNRATAQEIMDALPDRPHYSSVRSLLAVLEEKGAVKHTKESRRFVYEPTVSPARARKGALRRMLSTFFGGSPERLMQNLLDPVDGPLSAAEVARIRQLLEAGHTPGDGGDDRGGGAAGTTSQPEKTAP
;
A
#
# COMPACT_ATOMS: atom_id res chain seq x y z
N MET A 1 9.73 -8.64 13.47
CA MET A 1 9.73 -7.16 13.31
C MET A 1 9.84 -6.90 11.81
N VAL A 2 8.84 -6.24 11.21
CA VAL A 2 8.78 -6.04 9.74
C VAL A 2 9.76 -4.94 9.38
N ALA A 3 10.66 -5.18 8.43
CA ALA A 3 11.62 -4.18 7.95
C ALA A 3 10.87 -2.88 7.63
N ASN A 4 11.17 -1.84 8.40
CA ASN A 4 10.49 -0.57 8.31
C ASN A 4 11.21 0.23 7.22
N ASP A 5 10.52 0.58 6.13
CA ASP A 5 11.10 1.33 5.02
C ASP A 5 11.82 2.62 5.47
N LYS A 6 11.53 3.14 6.67
CA LYS A 6 12.21 4.31 7.27
C LYS A 6 13.67 4.08 7.68
N GLU A 7 14.13 2.84 7.83
CA GLU A 7 15.49 2.53 8.29
C GLU A 7 16.48 2.22 7.15
N LEU A 8 15.99 2.28 5.90
CA LEU A 8 16.81 2.03 4.73
C LEU A 8 17.48 3.31 4.24
N THR A 9 18.80 3.26 4.05
CA THR A 9 19.55 4.32 3.36
C THR A 9 19.08 4.44 1.92
N ARG A 10 19.42 5.55 1.24
CA ARG A 10 19.07 5.74 -0.17
C ARG A 10 19.55 4.57 -1.05
N ARG A 11 20.76 4.07 -0.82
CA ARG A 11 21.34 3.00 -1.64
C ARG A 11 20.73 1.63 -1.33
N GLU A 12 20.45 1.34 -0.06
CA GLU A 12 19.69 0.16 0.35
C GLU A 12 18.29 0.12 -0.26
N ARG A 13 17.62 1.28 -0.31
CA ARG A 13 16.30 1.40 -0.94
C ARG A 13 16.34 1.07 -2.42
N GLN A 14 17.34 1.57 -3.15
CA GLN A 14 17.51 1.24 -4.57
C GLN A 14 17.69 -0.27 -4.79
N VAL A 15 18.46 -0.95 -3.93
CA VAL A 15 18.63 -2.41 -3.97
C VAL A 15 17.30 -3.12 -3.71
N MET A 16 16.53 -2.68 -2.71
CA MET A 16 15.21 -3.22 -2.42
C MET A 16 14.22 -2.99 -3.56
N ASP A 17 14.22 -1.81 -4.18
CA ASP A 17 13.33 -1.48 -5.30
C ASP A 17 13.60 -2.39 -6.50
N ALA A 18 14.88 -2.58 -6.85
CA ALA A 18 15.29 -3.53 -7.89
C ALA A 18 14.85 -4.96 -7.55
N LEU A 19 15.05 -5.39 -6.30
CA LEU A 19 14.67 -6.73 -5.86
C LEU A 19 13.13 -6.93 -5.83
N TYR A 20 12.35 -5.91 -5.48
CA TYR A 20 10.89 -5.96 -5.55
C TYR A 20 10.37 -6.05 -6.98
N GLN A 21 11.05 -5.42 -7.94
CA GLN A 21 10.71 -5.54 -9.36
C GLN A 21 11.02 -6.95 -9.90
N LEU A 22 12.19 -7.49 -9.54
CA LEU A 22 12.63 -8.81 -9.97
C LEU A 22 11.92 -9.95 -9.21
N ASN A 23 11.32 -9.64 -8.05
CA ASN A 23 10.79 -10.55 -7.03
C ASN A 23 11.82 -11.49 -6.39
N ARG A 24 12.74 -12.03 -7.19
CA ARG A 24 13.75 -13.01 -6.82
C ARG A 24 14.94 -12.88 -7.77
N ALA A 25 16.14 -12.64 -7.24
CA ALA A 25 17.30 -12.29 -8.06
C ALA A 25 18.64 -12.62 -7.40
N THR A 26 19.65 -12.87 -8.22
CA THR A 26 21.06 -12.95 -7.81
C THR A 26 21.64 -11.55 -7.61
N ALA A 27 22.76 -11.44 -6.90
CA ALA A 27 23.48 -10.18 -6.74
C ALA A 27 23.88 -9.54 -8.09
N GLN A 28 24.14 -10.37 -9.10
CA GLN A 28 24.46 -9.90 -10.46
C GLN A 28 23.24 -9.26 -11.13
N GLU A 29 22.08 -9.92 -11.10
CA GLU A 29 20.85 -9.38 -11.70
C GLU A 29 20.39 -8.09 -11.00
N ILE A 30 20.54 -8.02 -9.68
CA ILE A 30 20.28 -6.79 -8.91
C ILE A 30 21.24 -5.68 -9.35
N MET A 31 22.54 -5.96 -9.48
CA MET A 31 23.52 -4.99 -9.94
C MET A 31 23.19 -4.45 -11.33
N ASP A 32 22.76 -5.32 -12.25
CA ASP A 32 22.42 -4.95 -13.62
C ASP A 32 21.16 -4.06 -13.73
N ALA A 33 20.27 -4.14 -12.73
CA ALA A 33 19.06 -3.34 -12.61
C ALA A 33 19.26 -1.99 -11.88
N LEU A 34 20.41 -1.77 -11.22
CA LEU A 34 20.68 -0.55 -10.47
C LEU A 34 21.17 0.59 -11.38
N PRO A 35 20.75 1.85 -11.12
CA PRO A 35 21.38 3.02 -11.72
C PRO A 35 22.81 3.19 -11.20
N ASP A 36 23.68 3.74 -12.06
CA ASP A 36 25.11 3.93 -11.81
C ASP A 36 25.75 2.63 -11.31
N ARG A 37 25.62 1.58 -12.13
CA ARG A 37 25.97 0.18 -11.84
C ARG A 37 27.17 0.08 -10.88
N PRO A 38 26.92 -0.22 -9.58
CA PRO A 38 27.98 -0.29 -8.60
C PRO A 38 28.84 -1.53 -8.85
N HIS A 39 30.01 -1.59 -8.22
CA HIS A 39 30.78 -2.82 -8.21
C HIS A 39 30.02 -3.95 -7.51
N TYR A 40 30.23 -5.19 -7.99
CA TYR A 40 29.58 -6.39 -7.48
C TYR A 40 29.77 -6.58 -5.95
N SER A 41 30.97 -6.29 -5.45
CA SER A 41 31.28 -6.34 -4.02
C SER A 41 30.42 -5.37 -3.21
N SER A 42 30.15 -4.17 -3.72
CA SER A 42 29.27 -3.19 -3.07
C SER A 42 27.83 -3.68 -2.98
N VAL A 43 27.31 -4.30 -4.04
CA VAL A 43 25.97 -4.91 -4.01
C VAL A 43 25.90 -6.03 -2.98
N ARG A 44 26.93 -6.88 -2.93
CA ARG A 44 27.04 -7.95 -1.93
C ARG A 44 27.07 -7.40 -0.50
N SER A 45 27.81 -6.32 -0.24
CA SER A 45 27.83 -5.66 1.06
C SER A 45 26.46 -5.08 1.43
N LEU A 46 25.78 -4.40 0.49
CA LEU A 46 24.44 -3.87 0.71
C LEU A 46 23.42 -4.97 1.00
N LEU A 47 23.51 -6.09 0.28
CA LEU A 47 22.65 -7.26 0.52
C LEU A 47 22.90 -7.85 1.90
N ALA A 48 24.16 -7.97 2.35
CA ALA A 48 24.46 -8.44 3.70
C ALA A 48 23.84 -7.52 4.77
N VAL A 49 23.97 -6.20 4.63
CA VAL A 49 23.33 -5.23 5.54
C VAL A 49 21.80 -5.36 5.52
N LEU A 50 21.19 -5.57 4.35
CA LEU A 50 19.74 -5.78 4.23
C LEU A 50 19.29 -7.10 4.87
N GLU A 51 20.10 -8.14 4.82
CA GLU A 51 19.85 -9.40 5.53
C GLU A 51 19.97 -9.25 7.04
N GLU A 52 20.99 -8.54 7.54
CA GLU A 52 21.13 -8.18 8.96
C GLU A 52 19.92 -7.38 9.47
N LYS A 53 19.38 -6.48 8.64
CA LYS A 53 18.15 -5.73 8.92
C LYS A 53 16.88 -6.58 8.75
N GLY A 54 16.97 -7.82 8.27
CA GLY A 54 15.85 -8.71 8.03
C GLY A 54 14.93 -8.28 6.88
N ALA A 55 15.39 -7.42 5.97
CA ALA A 55 14.63 -6.97 4.80
C ALA A 55 14.71 -7.95 3.62
N VAL A 56 15.81 -8.71 3.56
CA VAL A 56 16.10 -9.68 2.50
C VAL A 56 16.49 -11.01 3.15
N LYS A 57 16.25 -12.10 2.42
CA LYS A 57 16.85 -13.41 2.71
C LYS A 57 17.45 -13.99 1.44
N HIS A 58 18.52 -14.76 1.57
CA HIS A 58 19.06 -15.56 0.49
C HIS A 58 18.75 -17.05 0.64
N THR A 59 18.64 -17.72 -0.49
CA THR A 59 18.69 -19.18 -0.61
C THR A 59 19.87 -19.55 -1.50
N LYS A 60 20.58 -20.62 -1.15
CA LYS A 60 21.63 -21.17 -2.01
C LYS A 60 21.01 -22.11 -3.03
N GLU A 61 21.05 -21.73 -4.30
CA GLU A 61 20.61 -22.56 -5.42
C GLU A 61 21.81 -23.01 -6.22
N SER A 62 22.11 -24.31 -6.15
CA SER A 62 23.29 -24.92 -6.76
C SER A 62 24.59 -24.21 -6.33
N ARG A 63 25.07 -23.25 -7.14
CA ARG A 63 26.31 -22.48 -6.93
C ARG A 63 26.08 -20.98 -6.78
N ARG A 64 24.83 -20.53 -6.74
CA ARG A 64 24.47 -19.09 -6.68
C ARG A 64 23.66 -18.81 -5.43
N PHE A 65 23.84 -17.60 -4.89
CA PHE A 65 22.93 -17.06 -3.90
C PHE A 65 21.82 -16.29 -4.62
N VAL A 66 20.59 -16.66 -4.31
CA VAL A 66 19.40 -15.99 -4.83
C VAL A 66 18.68 -15.32 -3.67
N TYR A 67 18.44 -14.02 -3.83
CA TYR A 67 17.85 -13.15 -2.84
C TYR A 67 16.38 -12.95 -3.12
N GLU A 68 15.60 -12.77 -2.05
CA GLU A 68 14.18 -12.43 -2.11
C GLU A 68 13.80 -11.53 -0.91
N PRO A 69 12.82 -10.63 -1.08
CA PRO A 69 12.32 -9.83 0.03
C PRO A 69 11.69 -10.71 1.11
N THR A 70 11.93 -10.41 2.39
CA THR A 70 11.27 -11.12 3.51
C THR A 70 9.78 -10.77 3.61
N VAL A 71 9.41 -9.59 3.14
CA VAL A 71 8.01 -9.14 3.04
C VAL A 71 7.57 -9.27 1.60
N SER A 72 6.45 -9.95 1.36
CA SER A 72 5.94 -10.08 0.00
C SER A 72 5.65 -8.70 -0.61
N PRO A 73 5.91 -8.49 -1.91
CA PRO A 73 5.62 -7.23 -2.59
C PRO A 73 4.18 -6.73 -2.34
N ALA A 74 3.20 -7.64 -2.30
CA ALA A 74 1.80 -7.31 -2.00
C ALA A 74 1.61 -6.74 -0.59
N ARG A 75 2.24 -7.33 0.42
CA ARG A 75 2.18 -6.83 1.81
C ARG A 75 2.93 -5.52 1.96
N ALA A 76 4.10 -5.40 1.34
CA ALA A 76 4.89 -4.17 1.33
C ALA A 76 4.08 -3.01 0.70
N ARG A 77 3.50 -3.23 -0.49
CA ARG A 77 2.61 -2.27 -1.15
C ARG A 77 1.43 -1.85 -0.28
N LYS A 78 0.71 -2.80 0.32
CA LYS A 78 -0.43 -2.50 1.21
C LYS A 78 0.01 -1.69 2.44
N GLY A 79 1.15 -2.04 3.03
CA GLY A 79 1.73 -1.30 4.15
C GLY A 79 2.14 0.13 3.78
N ALA A 80 2.81 0.31 2.64
CA ALA A 80 3.20 1.62 2.12
C ALA A 80 1.98 2.50 1.83
N LEU A 81 0.98 1.98 1.12
CA LEU A 81 -0.26 2.71 0.83
C LEU A 81 -1.00 3.11 2.12
N ARG A 82 -1.10 2.21 3.10
CA ARG A 82 -1.72 2.52 4.40
C ARG A 82 -1.00 3.67 5.12
N ARG A 83 0.34 3.67 5.11
CA ARG A 83 1.12 4.76 5.71
C ARG A 83 0.87 6.08 4.97
N MET A 84 0.96 6.06 3.63
CA MET A 84 0.68 7.23 2.79
C MET A 84 -0.71 7.81 3.06
N LEU A 85 -1.74 6.96 3.10
CA LEU A 85 -3.11 7.36 3.45
C LEU A 85 -3.17 8.02 4.83
N SER A 86 -2.57 7.40 5.86
CA SER A 86 -2.57 7.95 7.22
C SER A 86 -1.82 9.27 7.34
N THR A 87 -0.73 9.45 6.59
CA THR A 87 0.15 10.62 6.70
C THR A 87 -0.37 11.82 5.92
N PHE A 88 -0.88 11.61 4.71
CA PHE A 88 -1.21 12.71 3.78
C PHE A 88 -2.71 12.87 3.52
N PHE A 89 -3.50 11.81 3.70
CA PHE A 89 -4.92 11.79 3.32
C PHE A 89 -5.86 11.55 4.51
N GLY A 90 -5.35 11.66 5.74
CA GLY A 90 -6.13 11.43 6.96
C GLY A 90 -6.77 10.05 7.04
N GLY A 91 -6.15 9.06 6.39
CA GLY A 91 -6.68 7.69 6.29
C GLY A 91 -7.81 7.51 5.29
N SER A 92 -8.21 8.53 4.52
CA SER A 92 -9.33 8.47 3.57
C SER A 92 -8.88 8.08 2.15
N PRO A 93 -9.28 6.89 1.65
CA PRO A 93 -9.07 6.53 0.24
C PRO A 93 -9.83 7.44 -0.73
N GLU A 94 -10.97 7.99 -0.30
CA GLU A 94 -11.78 8.93 -1.09
C GLU A 94 -10.99 10.21 -1.39
N ARG A 95 -10.31 10.78 -0.39
CA ARG A 95 -9.46 11.97 -0.60
C ARG A 95 -8.30 11.70 -1.54
N LEU A 96 -7.71 10.50 -1.47
CA LEU A 96 -6.69 10.08 -2.43
C LEU A 96 -7.27 10.00 -3.85
N MET A 97 -8.46 9.42 -4.02
CA MET A 97 -9.14 9.40 -5.33
C MET A 97 -9.44 10.81 -5.84
N GLN A 98 -9.98 11.70 -5.00
CA GLN A 98 -10.24 13.08 -5.39
C GLN A 98 -8.97 13.76 -5.93
N ASN A 99 -7.83 13.58 -5.26
CA ASN A 99 -6.54 14.14 -5.70
C ASN A 99 -5.97 13.46 -6.97
N LEU A 100 -6.30 12.19 -7.23
CA LEU A 100 -5.93 11.50 -8.48
C LEU A 100 -6.81 11.92 -9.66
N LEU A 101 -8.04 12.36 -9.37
CA LEU A 101 -9.03 12.82 -10.34
C LEU A 101 -8.96 14.34 -10.58
N ASP A 102 -8.32 15.08 -9.68
CA ASP A 102 -7.99 16.50 -9.82
C ASP A 102 -6.87 16.62 -10.89
N PRO A 103 -7.10 17.34 -12.01
CA PRO A 103 -6.29 17.20 -13.21
C PRO A 103 -4.94 17.91 -13.06
N VAL A 104 -3.95 17.20 -12.52
CA VAL A 104 -2.54 17.58 -12.68
C VAL A 104 -2.06 17.25 -14.10
N ASP A 105 -2.60 16.20 -14.73
CA ASP A 105 -2.16 15.67 -16.05
C ASP A 105 -3.27 15.69 -17.13
N GLY A 106 -4.43 16.31 -16.86
CA GLY A 106 -5.57 16.42 -17.78
C GLY A 106 -6.79 15.57 -17.39
N PRO A 107 -7.94 15.74 -18.08
CA PRO A 107 -9.17 15.01 -17.76
C PRO A 107 -9.06 13.52 -18.13
N LEU A 108 -9.61 12.64 -17.30
CA LEU A 108 -9.71 11.22 -17.62
C LEU A 108 -10.53 10.99 -18.88
N SER A 109 -10.07 10.09 -19.73
CA SER A 109 -10.86 9.61 -20.86
C SER A 109 -12.09 8.84 -20.38
N ALA A 110 -13.15 8.83 -21.18
CA ALA A 110 -14.36 8.05 -20.90
C ALA A 110 -14.06 6.55 -20.68
N ALA A 111 -13.04 6.02 -21.36
CA ALA A 111 -12.59 4.64 -21.21
C ALA A 111 -11.92 4.38 -19.84
N GLU A 112 -11.15 5.33 -19.32
CA GLU A 112 -10.56 5.23 -17.98
C GLU A 112 -11.62 5.28 -16.89
N VAL A 113 -12.59 6.19 -17.03
CA VAL A 113 -13.74 6.27 -16.11
C VAL A 113 -14.53 4.96 -16.11
N ALA A 114 -14.79 4.36 -17.26
CA ALA A 114 -15.49 3.08 -17.36
C ALA A 114 -14.72 1.95 -16.67
N ARG A 115 -13.40 1.86 -16.86
CA ARG A 115 -12.55 0.86 -16.19
C ARG A 115 -12.53 1.05 -14.66
N ILE A 116 -12.46 2.29 -14.19
CA ILE A 116 -12.50 2.59 -12.75
C ILE A 116 -13.84 2.16 -12.14
N ARG A 117 -14.97 2.42 -12.81
CA ARG A 117 -16.30 1.98 -12.35
C ARG A 117 -16.38 0.45 -12.21
N GLN A 118 -15.89 -0.29 -13.21
CA GLN A 118 -15.86 -1.75 -13.14
C GLN A 118 -15.03 -2.27 -11.96
N LEU A 119 -13.88 -1.62 -11.66
CA LEU A 119 -13.06 -1.99 -10.50
C LEU A 119 -13.77 -1.70 -9.16
N LEU A 120 -14.52 -0.60 -9.07
CA LEU A 120 -15.30 -0.26 -7.87
C LEU A 120 -16.42 -1.29 -7.63
N GLU A 121 -17.13 -1.67 -8.68
CA GLU A 121 -18.19 -2.69 -8.61
C GLU A 121 -17.64 -4.08 -8.27
N ALA A 122 -16.52 -4.47 -8.85
CA ALA A 122 -15.87 -5.76 -8.57
C ALA A 122 -15.23 -5.82 -7.17
N GLY A 123 -14.78 -4.68 -6.61
CA GLY A 123 -14.20 -4.59 -5.27
C GLY A 123 -15.23 -4.52 -4.14
N HIS A 124 -16.50 -4.26 -4.46
CA HIS A 124 -17.60 -4.25 -3.50
C HIS A 124 -18.13 -5.68 -3.29
N THR A 125 -17.50 -6.43 -2.36
CA THR A 125 -18.23 -7.54 -1.73
C THR A 125 -19.19 -6.92 -0.73
N PRO A 126 -20.53 -7.08 -0.86
CA PRO A 126 -21.49 -6.49 0.06
C PRO A 126 -21.31 -7.18 1.41
N GLY A 127 -20.79 -6.41 2.37
CA GLY A 127 -20.49 -6.88 3.70
C GLY A 127 -20.41 -5.69 4.65
N ASP A 128 -21.52 -4.97 4.79
CA ASP A 128 -22.10 -4.62 6.09
C ASP A 128 -23.48 -4.00 5.86
N GLY A 129 -24.51 -4.83 5.98
CA GLY A 129 -25.87 -4.38 6.24
C GLY A 129 -26.10 -4.44 7.74
N GLY A 130 -26.51 -3.30 8.31
CA GLY A 130 -26.85 -3.13 9.71
C GLY A 130 -26.43 -1.71 10.15
N ASP A 131 -27.28 -0.76 10.45
CA ASP A 131 -28.66 -0.90 10.87
C ASP A 131 -29.43 0.42 10.69
N ASP A 132 -30.69 0.23 10.31
CA ASP A 132 -31.88 1.04 10.45
C ASP A 132 -31.82 2.59 10.46
N ARG A 133 -32.26 3.14 9.32
CA ARG A 133 -33.26 4.21 9.34
C ARG A 133 -34.63 3.64 8.97
N GLY A 134 -35.54 3.57 9.94
CA GLY A 134 -36.88 4.14 9.76
C GLY A 134 -38.09 3.23 9.99
N GLY A 135 -38.95 3.68 10.92
CA GLY A 135 -40.39 3.38 10.99
C GLY A 135 -40.78 2.74 12.33
N GLY A 136 -41.73 3.20 13.13
CA GLY A 136 -42.79 4.18 12.96
C GLY A 136 -44.00 3.72 13.78
N ALA A 137 -44.63 4.66 14.51
CA ALA A 137 -46.00 4.63 15.08
C ALA A 137 -46.34 3.72 16.28
N ALA A 138 -46.77 4.35 17.39
CA ALA A 138 -48.16 4.39 17.88
C ALA A 138 -48.22 4.54 19.41
N GLY A 139 -49.03 5.48 19.92
CA GLY A 139 -49.34 5.55 21.35
C GLY A 139 -49.76 6.91 21.88
N THR A 140 -50.94 7.38 21.47
CA THR A 140 -51.72 8.47 22.05
C THR A 140 -51.82 8.38 23.59
N THR A 141 -51.78 9.51 24.31
CA THR A 141 -52.80 9.95 25.30
C THR A 141 -52.37 11.21 26.08
N SER A 142 -53.14 12.27 25.84
CA SER A 142 -53.62 13.33 26.75
C SER A 142 -52.66 14.21 27.58
N GLN A 143 -52.70 15.49 27.22
CA GLN A 143 -52.65 16.73 28.03
C GLN A 143 -53.60 16.71 29.27
N PRO A 144 -53.66 17.76 30.16
CA PRO A 144 -53.08 19.11 30.07
C PRO A 144 -52.48 19.74 31.37
N GLU A 145 -51.94 20.97 31.19
CA GLU A 145 -51.94 22.15 32.08
C GLU A 145 -51.31 22.09 33.50
N LYS A 146 -50.39 23.02 33.81
CA LYS A 146 -50.77 24.35 34.31
C LYS A 146 -49.58 25.31 34.48
N THR A 147 -49.87 26.56 34.13
CA THR A 147 -49.12 27.81 34.22
C THR A 147 -48.77 28.21 35.67
N ALA A 148 -47.49 28.53 35.91
CA ALA A 148 -46.90 29.56 36.80
C ALA A 148 -47.45 29.70 38.26
N PRO A 149 -46.95 30.60 39.13
CA PRO A 149 -46.28 31.89 38.90
C PRO A 149 -44.75 31.84 38.91
#